data_AF-A0A7X6M972-F1
#
_entry.id   AF-A0A7X6M972-F1
#
_cell.length_a   1.000
_cell.length_b   1.000
_cell.length_c   1.000
_cell.angle_alpha   90.00
_cell.angle_beta   90.00
_cell.angle_gamma   90.00
#
_symmetry.space_group_name_H-M   'P 1'
#
loop_
_entity.id
_entity.type
_entity.pdbx_description
1 polymer ?
#
loop_
_entity_poly.entity_id
_entity_poly.type
_entity_poly.pdbx_seq_one_letter_code
_entity_poly.pdbx_strand_id
1 'polypeptide(L)'
;MRERSKAAKTSPLSQAQHDYLVRLAHRVGPEVFDAHLAVAIRGTDIAPRARRELCVRVIDRLTGATASKLISRLKAHLRRPAPKSKSKPT
;
A
#
# COMPACT_ATOMS: atom_id res chain seq x y z
N MET A 1 8.15 22.89 18.65
CA MET A 1 7.18 22.21 17.76
C MET A 1 7.80 20.92 17.19
N ARG A 2 7.89 19.82 17.96
CA ARG A 2 8.59 18.60 17.48
C ARG A 2 8.12 17.28 18.12
N GLU A 3 6.91 17.24 18.69
CA GLU A 3 6.38 16.02 19.34
C GLU A 3 5.29 15.30 18.53
N ARG A 4 4.63 15.98 17.59
CA ARG A 4 3.61 15.33 16.73
C ARG A 4 4.20 14.29 15.76
N SER A 5 5.47 14.42 15.40
CA SER A 5 6.14 13.53 14.45
C SER A 5 6.51 12.16 15.02
N LYS A 6 6.51 11.99 16.35
CA LYS A 6 6.73 10.68 16.99
C LYS A 6 5.43 9.90 17.18
N ALA A 7 4.35 10.55 17.62
CA ALA A 7 3.05 9.88 17.77
C ALA A 7 2.45 9.41 16.43
N ALA A 8 2.66 10.18 15.36
CA ALA A 8 2.21 9.79 14.01
C ALA A 8 2.94 8.55 13.44
N LYS A 9 4.05 8.10 14.06
CA LYS A 9 4.80 6.91 13.60
C LYS A 9 4.19 5.60 14.09
N THR A 10 3.34 5.62 15.12
CA THR A 10 2.78 4.41 15.74
C THR A 10 1.25 4.39 15.79
N SER A 11 0.56 5.45 15.36
CA SER A 11 -0.91 5.39 15.26
C SER A 11 -1.35 4.26 14.32
N PRO A 12 -2.29 3.42 14.77
CA PRO A 12 -2.87 2.38 13.94
C PRO A 12 -3.56 3.01 12.72
N LEU A 13 -3.70 2.21 11.67
CA LEU A 13 -4.51 2.52 10.51
C LEU A 13 -5.91 3.00 10.92
N SER A 14 -6.37 4.11 10.35
CA SER A 14 -7.77 4.54 10.52
C SER A 14 -8.71 3.64 9.73
N GLN A 15 -9.92 3.40 10.24
CA GLN A 15 -10.97 2.64 9.53
C GLN A 15 -11.20 3.15 8.10
N ALA A 16 -11.22 4.47 7.89
CA ALA A 16 -11.38 5.05 6.56
C ALA A 16 -10.21 4.71 5.61
N GLN A 17 -8.99 4.62 6.14
CA GLN A 17 -7.83 4.19 5.37
C GLN A 17 -7.88 2.68 5.07
N HIS A 18 -8.40 1.88 6.00
CA HIS A 18 -8.65 0.45 5.81
C HIS A 18 -9.64 0.20 4.66
N ASP A 19 -10.84 0.78 4.74
CA ASP A 19 -11.87 0.64 3.69
C ASP A 19 -11.37 1.11 2.33
N TYR A 20 -10.59 2.19 2.31
CA TYR A 20 -10.02 2.70 1.07
C TYR A 20 -8.96 1.76 0.48
N LEU A 21 -8.10 1.16 1.32
CA LEU A 21 -7.11 0.18 0.88
C LEU A 21 -7.75 -1.09 0.34
N VAL A 22 -8.81 -1.59 1.00
CA VAL A 22 -9.58 -2.75 0.51
C VAL A 22 -10.15 -2.45 -0.89
N ARG A 23 -10.79 -1.30 -1.08
CA ARG A 23 -11.32 -0.89 -2.40
C ARG A 23 -10.23 -0.75 -3.46
N LEU A 24 -9.06 -0.20 -3.08
CA LEU A 24 -7.93 -0.11 -4.00
C LEU A 24 -7.38 -1.49 -4.37
N ALA A 25 -7.25 -2.41 -3.42
CA ALA A 25 -6.80 -3.78 -3.67
C ALA A 25 -7.71 -4.49 -4.69
N HIS A 26 -9.03 -4.36 -4.55
CA HIS A 26 -9.99 -4.87 -5.54
C HIS A 26 -9.82 -4.24 -6.92
N ARG A 27 -9.43 -2.96 -6.99
CA ARG A 27 -9.29 -2.23 -8.26
C ARG A 27 -7.98 -2.53 -8.99
N VAL A 28 -6.86 -2.65 -8.28
CA VAL A 28 -5.54 -2.91 -8.89
C VAL A 28 -5.25 -4.40 -9.07
N GLY A 29 -5.99 -5.26 -8.38
CA GLY A 29 -5.73 -6.70 -8.31
C GLY A 29 -4.67 -7.06 -7.25
N PRO A 30 -4.69 -8.31 -6.77
CA PRO A 30 -3.84 -8.76 -5.66
C PRO A 30 -2.34 -8.65 -5.97
N GLU A 31 -1.91 -9.02 -7.19
CA GLU A 31 -0.48 -9.00 -7.57
C GLU A 31 0.13 -7.60 -7.52
N VAL A 32 -0.58 -6.60 -8.08
CA VAL A 32 -0.14 -5.20 -8.09
C VAL A 32 -0.15 -4.63 -6.67
N PHE A 33 -1.18 -4.98 -5.88
CA PHE A 33 -1.27 -4.56 -4.50
C PHE A 33 -0.11 -5.10 -3.67
N ASP A 34 0.19 -6.40 -3.76
CA ASP A 34 1.26 -7.05 -3.01
C ASP A 34 2.64 -6.51 -3.38
N ALA A 35 2.88 -6.26 -4.67
CA ALA A 35 4.12 -5.62 -5.12
C ALA A 35 4.30 -4.23 -4.48
N HIS A 36 3.26 -3.40 -4.48
CA HIS A 36 3.34 -2.07 -3.86
C HIS A 36 3.37 -2.10 -2.34
N LEU A 37 2.70 -3.07 -1.72
CA LEU A 37 2.69 -3.33 -0.28
C LEU A 37 4.07 -3.73 0.20
N ALA A 38 4.74 -4.69 -0.47
CA ALA A 38 6.10 -5.13 -0.13
C ALA A 38 7.08 -3.95 -0.11
N VAL A 39 6.97 -3.02 -1.06
CA VAL A 39 7.82 -1.82 -1.09
C VAL A 39 7.35 -0.76 -0.07
N ALA A 40 6.10 -0.78 0.38
CA ALA A 40 5.61 0.13 1.42
C ALA A 40 6.06 -0.30 2.82
N ILE A 41 6.08 -1.60 3.10
CA ILE A 41 6.55 -2.19 4.36
C ILE A 41 8.08 -2.35 4.42
N ARG A 42 8.78 -2.23 3.28
CA ARG A 42 10.26 -2.27 3.25
C ARG A 42 10.84 -1.16 4.13
N GLY A 43 11.58 -1.57 5.16
CA GLY A 43 12.19 -0.65 6.15
C GLY A 43 11.26 -0.26 7.31
N THR A 44 10.08 -0.90 7.41
CA THR A 44 9.25 -0.87 8.62
C THR A 44 9.46 -2.16 9.41
N ASP A 45 9.12 -2.14 10.70
CA ASP A 45 9.16 -3.30 11.59
C ASP A 45 8.06 -4.36 11.26
N ILE A 46 7.27 -4.13 10.22
CA ILE A 46 6.20 -5.03 9.79
C ILE A 46 6.83 -6.21 9.03
N ALA A 47 7.10 -7.29 9.75
CA ALA A 47 7.57 -8.54 9.14
C ALA A 47 6.43 -9.22 8.35
N PRO A 48 6.61 -9.52 7.05
CA PRO A 48 5.66 -10.33 6.30
C PRO A 48 5.68 -11.76 6.85
N ARG A 49 4.58 -12.21 7.50
CA ARG A 49 4.55 -13.51 8.20
C ARG A 49 4.53 -14.73 7.28
N ALA A 50 4.17 -14.58 6.00
CA ALA A 50 4.31 -15.63 4.99
C ALA A 50 4.05 -15.07 3.59
N ARG A 51 4.62 -15.72 2.56
CA ARG A 51 4.41 -15.42 1.12
C ARG A 51 2.94 -15.52 0.66
N ARG A 52 2.02 -15.95 1.54
CA ARG A 52 0.60 -16.22 1.26
C ARG A 52 -0.40 -15.55 2.22
N GLU A 53 0.04 -14.86 3.26
CA GLU A 53 -0.86 -14.00 4.05
C GLU A 53 -1.07 -12.68 3.30
N LEU A 54 -1.80 -12.76 2.18
CA LEU A 54 -1.97 -11.67 1.23
C LEU A 54 -3.06 -10.69 1.65
N CYS A 55 -2.80 -9.43 1.32
CA CYS A 55 -3.70 -8.27 1.34
C CYS A 55 -4.38 -7.94 2.67
N VAL A 56 -5.40 -8.68 3.10
CA VAL A 56 -6.33 -8.22 4.16
C VAL A 56 -5.67 -8.22 5.54
N ARG A 57 -4.99 -9.31 5.92
CA ARG A 57 -4.39 -9.45 7.26
C ARG A 57 -3.19 -8.54 7.50
N VAL A 58 -2.51 -8.11 6.44
CA VAL A 58 -1.41 -7.14 6.56
C VAL A 58 -1.94 -5.72 6.69
N ILE A 59 -3.07 -5.39 6.04
CA ILE A 59 -3.68 -4.07 6.15
C ILE A 59 -3.96 -3.74 7.63
N ASP A 60 -4.51 -4.69 8.41
CA ASP A 60 -4.76 -4.52 9.85
C ASP A 60 -3.50 -4.18 10.68
N ARG A 61 -2.32 -4.56 10.20
CA ARG A 61 -1.04 -4.30 10.87
C ARG A 61 -0.32 -3.05 10.36
N LEU A 62 -0.89 -2.36 9.37
CA LEU A 62 -0.30 -1.12 8.87
C LEU A 62 -0.46 0.00 9.90
N THR A 63 0.58 0.82 10.02
CA THR A 63 0.44 2.13 10.65
C THR A 63 -0.19 3.10 9.66
N GLY A 64 -0.85 4.15 10.16
CA GLY A 64 -1.47 5.16 9.30
C GLY A 64 -0.49 5.83 8.32
N ALA A 65 0.79 5.94 8.71
CA ALA A 65 1.86 6.45 7.85
C ALA A 65 2.18 5.51 6.68
N THR A 66 2.35 4.21 6.95
CA THR A 66 2.62 3.21 5.91
C THR A 66 1.42 3.06 4.98
N ALA A 67 0.20 3.11 5.52
CA ALA A 67 -1.04 3.10 4.76
C ALA A 67 -1.15 4.30 3.81
N SER A 68 -0.85 5.51 4.29
CA SER A 68 -0.87 6.73 3.45
C SER A 68 0.15 6.65 2.31
N LYS A 69 1.31 6.06 2.56
CA LYS A 69 2.35 5.81 1.55
C LYS A 69 1.89 4.79 0.50
N LEU A 70 1.27 3.70 0.93
CA LEU A 70 0.69 2.69 0.05
C LEU A 70 -0.44 3.26 -0.80
N ILE A 71 -1.38 3.98 -0.20
CA ILE A 71 -2.47 4.68 -0.89
C ILE A 71 -1.92 5.62 -1.97
N SER A 72 -0.93 6.45 -1.63
CA SER A 72 -0.34 7.39 -2.60
C SER A 72 0.30 6.68 -3.78
N ARG A 73 0.99 5.56 -3.53
CA ARG A 73 1.58 4.73 -4.60
C ARG A 73 0.53 4.07 -5.48
N LEU A 74 -0.51 3.49 -4.89
CA LEU A 74 -1.60 2.85 -5.64
C LEU A 74 -2.37 3.89 -6.46
N LYS A 75 -2.61 5.09 -5.91
CA LYS A 75 -3.19 6.21 -6.67
C LYS A 75 -2.28 6.66 -7.81
N ALA A 76 -0.96 6.71 -7.59
CA ALA A 76 -0.01 7.03 -8.65
C ALA A 76 0.04 5.95 -9.74
N HIS A 77 -0.07 4.66 -9.37
CA HIS A 77 -0.17 3.54 -10.31
C HIS A 77 -1.45 3.65 -11.15
N LEU A 78 -2.60 3.93 -10.52
CA LEU A 78 -3.89 4.12 -11.20
C LEU A 78 -3.96 5.40 -12.04
N ARG A 79 -3.21 6.46 -11.66
CA ARG A 79 -3.11 7.71 -12.42
C ARG A 79 -2.11 7.62 -13.56
N ARG A 80 -1.16 6.69 -13.50
CA ARG A 80 -0.32 6.37 -14.64
C ARG A 80 -1.23 5.72 -15.67
N PRO A 81 -1.41 6.29 -16.87
CA PRO A 81 -1.97 5.51 -17.96
C PRO A 81 -1.09 4.27 -18.08
N ALA A 82 -1.73 3.09 -18.22
CA ALA A 82 -1.04 1.83 -18.48
C ALA A 82 0.11 2.10 -19.46
N PRO A 83 1.33 1.57 -19.24
CA PRO A 83 2.36 1.67 -20.26
C PRO A 83 1.72 1.13 -21.53
N LYS A 84 1.51 2.00 -22.53
CA LYS A 84 1.08 1.56 -23.86
C LYS A 84 2.04 0.44 -24.19
N SER A 85 1.53 -0.79 -24.27
CA SER A 85 2.25 -1.88 -24.92
C SER A 85 2.82 -1.25 -26.17
N LYS A 86 4.15 -1.14 -26.23
CA LYS A 86 4.81 -0.82 -27.49
C LYS A 86 4.55 -2.04 -28.36
N SER A 87 3.40 -2.04 -29.05
CA SER A 87 3.22 -2.84 -30.24
C SER A 87 4.31 -2.38 -31.19
N LYS A 88 5.29 -3.27 -31.31
CA LYS A 88 6.46 -3.19 -32.17
C LYS A 88 6.01 -2.91 -33.61
N PRO A 89 6.68 -2.02 -34.36
CA PRO A 89 6.39 -1.83 -35.76
C PRO A 89 6.96 -3.04 -36.52
N THR A 90 6.12 -3.67 -37.34
CA THR A 90 6.51 -4.53 -38.46
C THR A 90 5.50 -4.34 -39.56
#